data_AF-B9FMQ9-F1
#
_entry.id   AF-B9FMQ9-F1
#
_cell.length_a   1.000
_cell.length_b   1.000
_cell.length_c   1.000
_cell.angle_alpha   90.00
_cell.angle_beta   90.00
_cell.angle_gamma   90.00
#
_symmetry.space_group_name_H-M   'P 1'
#
loop_
_entity.id
_entity.type
_entity.pdbx_description
1 polymer ?
#
loop_
_entity_poly.entity_id
_entity_poly.type
_entity_poly.pdbx_seq_one_letter_code
_entity_poly.pdbx_strand_id
1 'polypeptide(L)'
;MDPITLGFSYFIKQEFCTSDKLRSYPDDWDDYRKGEFLMSLQNMHPRSLRELFKNVDGIGWPVKDKYLPKILSDIVEVDSLQGREHNLKDFSDYVNLLRNRYKHFNGLPDEVKAVLVNRKGLVKIISEWTPNFWIVVYERTGWPKTNLPGSLL
;
A
#
# COMPACT_ATOMS: atom_id res chain seq x y z
N MET A 1 10.80 14.24 -15.74
CA MET A 1 9.84 14.45 -14.65
C MET A 1 9.83 13.16 -13.85
N ASP A 2 10.05 13.21 -12.54
CA ASP A 2 10.05 12.01 -11.70
C ASP A 2 8.62 11.43 -11.55
N PRO A 3 8.47 10.15 -11.16
CA PRO A 3 7.17 9.49 -11.10
C PRO A 3 6.15 10.17 -10.17
N ILE A 4 6.61 10.83 -9.10
CA ILE A 4 5.74 11.53 -8.15
C ILE A 4 5.17 12.77 -8.81
N THR A 5 6.04 13.59 -9.42
CA THR A 5 5.62 14.80 -10.14
C THR A 5 4.69 14.49 -11.32
N LEU A 6 4.92 13.36 -12.01
CA LEU A 6 4.05 12.91 -13.11
C LEU A 6 2.66 12.48 -12.61
N GLY A 7 2.60 11.71 -11.51
CA GLY A 7 1.34 11.30 -10.88
C GLY A 7 0.51 12.50 -10.44
N PHE A 8 1.12 13.43 -9.71
CA PHE A 8 0.46 14.67 -9.27
C PHE A 8 -0.10 15.47 -10.45
N SER A 9 0.68 15.62 -11.52
CA SER A 9 0.27 16.35 -12.72
C SER A 9 -0.93 15.73 -13.44
N TYR A 10 -1.08 14.40 -13.38
CA TYR A 10 -2.26 13.71 -13.92
C TYR A 10 -3.46 13.90 -13.00
N PHE A 11 -3.26 13.81 -11.69
CA PHE A 11 -4.30 13.97 -10.67
C PHE A 11 -4.99 15.34 -10.72
N ILE A 12 -4.20 16.42 -10.83
CA ILE A 12 -4.75 17.80 -10.87
C ILE A 12 -5.52 18.12 -12.15
N LYS A 13 -5.32 17.33 -13.22
CA LYS A 13 -6.02 17.49 -14.51
C LYS A 13 -7.38 16.80 -14.56
N GLN A 14 -7.76 16.04 -13.53
CA GLN A 14 -9.07 15.40 -13.48
C GLN A 14 -10.16 16.43 -13.16
N GLU A 15 -11.29 16.39 -13.87
CA GLU A 15 -12.43 17.33 -13.73
C GLU A 15 -13.04 17.41 -12.32
N PHE A 16 -12.68 16.50 -11.41
CA PHE A 16 -13.19 16.41 -10.03
C PHE A 16 -12.10 16.53 -8.95
N CYS A 17 -10.98 17.19 -9.25
CA CYS A 17 -9.92 17.48 -8.29
C CYS A 17 -10.35 18.62 -7.34
N THR A 18 -10.83 18.27 -6.15
CA THR A 18 -11.20 19.26 -5.11
C THR A 18 -10.00 19.64 -4.25
N SER A 19 -10.05 20.78 -3.57
CA SER A 19 -9.01 21.19 -2.61
C SER A 19 -8.76 20.14 -1.53
N ASP A 20 -9.80 19.43 -1.11
CA ASP A 20 -9.69 18.39 -0.07
C ASP A 20 -9.00 17.13 -0.59
N LYS A 21 -9.21 16.80 -1.87
CA LYS A 21 -8.49 15.72 -2.55
C LYS A 21 -7.01 16.04 -2.74
N LEU A 22 -6.67 17.30 -3.00
CA LEU A 22 -5.28 17.80 -3.07
C LEU A 22 -4.59 17.78 -1.71
N ARG A 23 -5.23 18.30 -0.65
CA ARG A 23 -4.71 18.26 0.73
C ARG A 23 -4.56 16.85 1.30
N SER A 24 -5.25 15.89 0.70
CA SER A 24 -5.19 14.49 1.06
C SER A 24 -4.28 13.69 0.13
N TYR A 25 -3.60 14.33 -0.82
CA TYR A 25 -2.71 13.62 -1.73
C TYR A 25 -1.48 13.08 -0.97
N PRO A 26 -0.91 11.91 -1.33
CA PRO A 26 0.10 11.24 -0.50
C PRO A 26 1.53 11.75 -0.64
N ASP A 27 1.77 12.82 -1.39
CA ASP A 27 3.12 13.33 -1.69
C ASP A 27 3.82 13.88 -0.45
N ASP A 28 3.08 14.45 0.50
CA ASP A 28 3.60 15.02 1.74
C ASP A 28 3.29 14.20 3.00
N TRP A 29 2.71 13.00 2.85
CA TRP A 29 2.32 12.19 4.00
C TRP A 29 3.53 11.74 4.83
N ASP A 30 3.42 11.96 6.14
CA ASP A 30 4.32 11.36 7.10
C ASP A 30 4.08 9.84 7.25
N ASP A 31 4.99 9.18 7.96
CA ASP A 31 4.92 7.74 8.16
C ASP A 31 3.66 7.31 8.93
N TYR A 32 3.13 8.19 9.79
CA TYR A 32 1.93 7.91 10.57
C TYR A 32 0.70 7.85 9.65
N ARG A 33 0.51 8.86 8.80
CA ARG A 33 -0.62 8.94 7.87
C ARG A 33 -0.61 7.82 6.84
N LYS A 34 0.57 7.42 6.35
CA LYS A 34 0.75 6.22 5.50
C LYS A 34 0.33 4.94 6.23
N GLY A 35 0.66 4.83 7.51
CA GLY A 35 0.23 3.72 8.36
C GLY A 35 -1.29 3.66 8.57
N GLU A 36 -1.91 4.79 8.89
CA GLU A 36 -3.37 4.93 8.99
C GLU A 36 -4.06 4.60 7.66
N PHE A 37 -3.45 4.97 6.55
CA PHE A 37 -3.93 4.60 5.24
C PHE A 37 -3.93 3.08 5.04
N LEU A 38 -2.85 2.37 5.36
CA LEU A 38 -2.82 0.89 5.33
C LEU A 38 -3.91 0.27 6.22
N MET A 39 -4.15 0.84 7.41
CA MET A 39 -5.23 0.39 8.29
C MET A 39 -6.61 0.62 7.69
N SER A 40 -6.84 1.77 7.06
CA SER A 40 -8.12 2.07 6.41
C SER A 40 -8.45 1.08 5.29
N LEU A 41 -7.43 0.57 4.58
CA LEU A 41 -7.60 -0.43 3.54
C LEU A 41 -8.10 -1.76 4.09
N GLN A 42 -7.97 -2.06 5.40
CA GLN A 42 -8.45 -3.32 6.00
C GLN A 42 -9.94 -3.58 5.76
N ASN A 43 -10.73 -2.53 5.62
CA ASN A 43 -12.17 -2.62 5.37
C ASN A 43 -12.51 -3.01 3.92
N MET A 44 -11.54 -3.01 3.01
CA MET A 44 -11.76 -3.39 1.61
C MET A 44 -11.66 -4.90 1.41
N HIS A 45 -12.65 -5.48 0.74
CA HIS A 45 -12.61 -6.89 0.39
C HIS A 45 -11.48 -7.16 -0.63
N PRO A 46 -10.70 -8.26 -0.51
CA PRO A 46 -9.59 -8.55 -1.42
C PRO A 46 -9.98 -8.57 -2.90
N ARG A 47 -11.17 -9.08 -3.23
CA ARG A 47 -11.70 -9.05 -4.61
C ARG A 47 -11.90 -7.62 -5.13
N SER A 48 -12.39 -6.71 -4.28
CA SER A 48 -12.57 -5.30 -4.65
C SER A 48 -11.23 -4.63 -4.93
N LEU A 49 -10.21 -4.90 -4.11
CA LEU A 49 -8.84 -4.43 -4.38
C LEU A 49 -8.33 -4.98 -5.72
N ARG A 50 -8.51 -6.28 -5.99
CA ARG A 50 -8.09 -6.88 -7.26
C ARG A 50 -8.72 -6.18 -8.48
N GLU A 51 -10.02 -5.90 -8.45
CA GLU A 51 -10.68 -5.18 -9.54
C GLU A 51 -10.15 -3.76 -9.71
N LEU A 52 -9.87 -3.03 -8.62
CA LEU A 52 -9.28 -1.69 -8.67
C LEU A 52 -7.87 -1.66 -9.28
N PHE A 53 -7.11 -2.76 -9.17
CA PHE A 53 -5.72 -2.85 -9.63
C PHE A 53 -5.53 -3.67 -10.92
N LYS A 54 -6.58 -4.23 -11.52
CA LYS A 54 -6.50 -5.16 -12.66
C LYS A 54 -5.76 -4.62 -13.89
N ASN A 55 -5.86 -3.32 -14.15
CA ASN A 55 -5.28 -2.64 -15.32
C ASN A 55 -4.34 -1.50 -14.90
N VAL A 56 -3.59 -1.68 -13.81
CA VAL A 56 -2.63 -0.68 -13.35
C VAL A 56 -1.25 -1.03 -13.87
N ASP A 57 -0.75 -0.21 -14.78
CA ASP A 57 0.59 -0.34 -15.35
C ASP A 57 1.62 0.45 -14.56
N GLY A 58 2.90 0.06 -14.69
CA GLY A 58 4.03 0.81 -14.13
C GLY A 58 4.19 0.69 -12.61
N ILE A 59 3.48 -0.24 -11.97
CA ILE A 59 3.68 -0.62 -10.57
C ILE A 59 3.54 -2.13 -10.40
N GLY A 60 4.23 -2.68 -9.41
CA GLY A 60 4.18 -4.10 -9.12
C GLY A 60 4.88 -4.42 -7.81
N TRP A 61 5.05 -5.71 -7.55
CA TRP A 61 5.94 -6.17 -6.49
C TRP A 61 7.37 -5.69 -6.79
N PRO A 62 8.19 -5.39 -5.76
CA PRO A 62 9.54 -4.84 -5.92
C PRO A 62 10.56 -5.92 -6.33
N VAL A 63 10.27 -6.69 -7.38
CA VAL A 63 11.13 -7.77 -7.88
C VAL A 63 12.30 -7.17 -8.65
N LYS A 64 13.53 -7.48 -8.23
CA LYS A 64 14.76 -7.12 -8.93
C LYS A 64 15.53 -8.39 -9.28
N ASP A 65 15.92 -8.54 -10.54
CA ASP A 65 16.65 -9.71 -11.05
C ASP A 65 15.98 -11.05 -10.71
N LYS A 66 14.63 -11.08 -10.70
CA LYS A 66 13.75 -12.21 -10.30
C LYS A 66 13.64 -12.48 -8.81
N TYR A 67 14.26 -11.68 -7.95
CA TYR A 67 14.23 -11.85 -6.50
C TYR A 67 13.46 -10.72 -5.80
N LEU A 68 12.77 -11.06 -4.73
CA LEU A 68 12.22 -10.07 -3.80
C LEU A 68 13.35 -9.54 -2.90
N PRO A 69 13.24 -8.31 -2.38
CA PRO A 69 14.09 -7.85 -1.30
C PRO A 69 14.02 -8.85 -0.14
N LYS A 70 15.15 -9.15 0.49
CA LYS A 70 15.26 -10.21 1.51
C LYS A 70 14.12 -10.18 2.52
N ILE A 71 13.87 -9.02 3.13
CA ILE A 71 12.83 -8.88 4.16
C ILE A 71 11.42 -9.16 3.61
N LEU A 72 11.12 -8.76 2.37
CA LEU A 72 9.85 -9.09 1.74
C LEU A 72 9.74 -10.58 1.42
N SER A 73 10.86 -11.21 1.00
CA SER A 73 10.93 -12.67 0.80
C SER A 73 10.65 -13.42 2.11
N ASP A 74 11.31 -13.02 3.20
CA ASP A 74 11.12 -13.63 4.53
C ASP A 74 9.65 -13.49 4.99
N ILE A 75 9.03 -12.33 4.73
CA ILE A 75 7.61 -12.08 5.04
C ILE A 75 6.67 -13.02 4.26
N VAL A 76 6.96 -13.25 2.97
CA VAL A 76 6.19 -14.12 2.07
C VAL A 76 6.36 -15.58 2.46
N GLU A 77 7.57 -16.00 2.80
CA GLU A 77 7.88 -17.37 3.24
C GLU A 77 7.08 -17.75 4.49
N VAL A 78 6.98 -16.84 5.46
CA VAL A 78 6.15 -17.02 6.66
C VAL A 78 4.67 -17.21 6.31
N ASP A 79 4.15 -16.48 5.33
CA ASP A 79 2.77 -16.68 4.86
C ASP A 79 2.60 -18.03 4.16
N SER A 80 3.57 -18.44 3.35
CA SER A 80 3.57 -19.74 2.68
C SER A 80 3.59 -20.91 3.66
N LEU A 81 4.37 -20.82 4.74
CA LEU A 81 4.37 -21.81 5.83
C LEU A 81 3.02 -21.92 6.55
N GLN A 82 2.19 -20.88 6.47
CA GLN A 82 0.83 -20.86 7.01
C GLN A 82 -0.24 -21.18 5.95
N GLY A 83 0.17 -21.69 4.79
CA GLY A 83 -0.71 -22.07 3.69
C GLY A 83 -1.27 -20.89 2.89
N ARG A 84 -0.66 -19.69 3.00
CA ARG A 84 -1.01 -18.53 2.19
C ARG A 84 -0.03 -18.39 1.03
N GLU A 85 -0.54 -18.57 -0.19
CA GLU A 85 0.21 -18.36 -1.42
C GLU A 85 0.05 -16.93 -1.92
N HIS A 86 1.13 -16.40 -2.51
CA HIS A 86 1.15 -15.06 -3.09
C HIS A 86 1.40 -15.08 -4.59
N ASN A 87 0.61 -14.28 -5.32
CA ASN A 87 0.78 -14.06 -6.75
C ASN A 87 1.59 -12.78 -6.99
N LEU A 88 2.89 -12.93 -7.26
CA LEU A 88 3.81 -11.82 -7.51
C LEU A 88 3.48 -10.99 -8.77
N LYS A 89 2.57 -11.47 -9.63
CA LYS A 89 2.06 -10.72 -10.79
C LYS A 89 0.81 -9.88 -10.46
N ASP A 90 0.17 -10.13 -9.33
CA ASP A 90 -1.03 -9.41 -8.88
C ASP A 90 -0.62 -8.34 -7.85
N PHE A 91 -0.63 -7.08 -8.26
CA PHE A 91 -0.30 -5.96 -7.36
C PHE A 91 -1.29 -5.85 -6.19
N SER A 92 -2.55 -6.26 -6.36
CA SER A 92 -3.51 -6.24 -5.25
C SER A 92 -3.11 -7.21 -4.14
N ASP A 93 -2.42 -8.30 -4.47
CA ASP A 93 -1.92 -9.24 -3.49
C ASP A 93 -0.76 -8.66 -2.66
N TYR A 94 0.11 -7.86 -3.29
CA TYR A 94 1.12 -7.08 -2.57
C TYR A 94 0.48 -6.11 -1.57
N VAL A 95 -0.54 -5.34 -2.01
CA VAL A 95 -1.28 -4.42 -1.13
C VAL A 95 -1.93 -5.18 0.04
N ASN A 96 -2.54 -6.34 -0.23
CA ASN A 96 -3.15 -7.22 0.79
C ASN A 96 -2.11 -7.71 1.81
N LEU A 97 -0.94 -8.16 1.35
CA LEU A 97 0.15 -8.57 2.22
C LEU A 97 0.58 -7.42 3.14
N LEU A 98 0.88 -6.25 2.56
CA LEU A 98 1.41 -5.11 3.31
C LEU A 98 0.42 -4.59 4.36
N ARG A 99 -0.86 -4.42 4.02
CA ARG A 99 -1.86 -3.98 5.00
C ARG A 99 -2.00 -4.98 6.15
N ASN A 100 -1.96 -6.29 5.84
CA ASN A 100 -2.09 -7.35 6.83
C ASN A 100 -0.87 -7.37 7.77
N ARG A 101 0.34 -7.20 7.22
CA ARG A 101 1.56 -7.09 8.02
C ARG A 101 1.63 -5.83 8.85
N TYR A 102 1.11 -4.71 8.36
CA TYR A 102 1.01 -3.52 9.19
C TYR A 102 0.08 -3.76 10.39
N LYS A 103 -1.13 -4.30 10.16
CA LYS A 103 -2.10 -4.62 11.22
C LYS A 103 -1.52 -5.62 12.24
N HIS A 104 -0.95 -6.71 11.75
CA HIS A 104 -0.46 -7.83 12.56
C HIS A 104 1.06 -7.83 12.73
N PHE A 105 1.68 -6.65 12.80
CA PHE A 105 3.14 -6.49 12.84
C PHE A 105 3.82 -7.36 13.91
N ASN A 106 3.21 -7.47 15.09
CA ASN A 106 3.78 -8.26 16.20
C ASN A 106 3.84 -9.77 15.90
N GLY A 107 3.08 -10.25 14.92
CA GLY A 107 3.11 -11.64 14.45
C GLY A 107 4.18 -11.92 13.39
N LEU A 108 5.00 -10.93 13.02
CA LEU A 108 6.17 -11.15 12.16
C LEU A 108 7.29 -11.88 12.92
N PRO A 109 8.16 -12.63 12.23
CA PRO A 109 9.35 -13.23 12.82
C PRO A 109 10.26 -12.20 13.49
N ASP A 110 11.04 -12.63 14.47
CA ASP A 110 11.94 -11.75 15.21
C ASP A 110 13.04 -11.19 14.31
N GLU A 111 13.51 -11.94 13.32
CA GLU A 111 14.50 -11.51 12.34
C GLU A 111 13.97 -10.36 11.46
N VAL A 112 12.70 -10.45 11.06
CA VAL A 112 12.02 -9.39 10.29
C VAL A 112 11.79 -8.17 11.19
N LYS A 113 11.31 -8.37 12.42
CA LYS A 113 11.10 -7.28 13.38
C LYS A 113 12.41 -6.62 13.80
N ALA A 114 13.54 -7.32 13.84
CA ALA A 114 14.84 -6.74 14.14
C ALA A 114 15.26 -5.71 13.09
N VAL A 115 14.92 -5.95 11.82
CA VAL A 115 15.23 -5.02 10.71
C VAL A 115 14.19 -3.90 10.61
N LEU A 116 12.90 -4.22 10.69
CA LEU A 116 11.84 -3.21 10.59
C LEU A 116 11.71 -2.38 11.87
N VAL A 117 12.11 -2.91 13.01
CA VAL A 117 11.98 -2.38 14.38
C VAL A 117 10.53 -2.22 14.84
N ASN A 118 9.65 -1.63 14.02
CA ASN A 118 8.25 -1.38 14.30
C ASN A 118 7.45 -1.11 12.99
N ARG A 119 6.16 -0.81 13.13
CA ARG A 119 5.27 -0.46 12.01
C ARG A 119 5.77 0.72 11.16
N LYS A 120 6.47 1.70 11.77
CA LYS A 120 7.06 2.84 11.05
C LYS A 120 8.16 2.37 10.09
N GLY A 121 9.00 1.43 10.50
CA GLY A 121 10.01 0.86 9.60
C GLY A 121 9.40 0.09 8.43
N LEU A 122 8.27 -0.60 8.63
CA LEU A 122 7.52 -1.18 7.51
C LEU A 122 7.03 -0.11 6.51
N VAL A 123 6.48 1.00 6.99
CA VAL A 123 6.05 2.11 6.11
C VAL A 123 7.21 2.71 5.31
N LYS A 124 8.36 2.90 5.96
CA LYS A 124 9.57 3.39 5.30
C LYS A 124 10.05 2.44 4.21
N ILE A 125 10.17 1.16 4.54
CA ILE A 125 10.72 0.17 3.59
C ILE A 125 9.79 -0.03 2.37
N ILE A 126 8.46 0.10 2.53
CA ILE A 126 7.52 0.13 1.40
C ILE A 126 7.84 1.30 0.46
N SER A 127 8.12 2.48 1.01
CA SER A 127 8.47 3.68 0.23
C SER A 127 9.80 3.50 -0.51
N GLU A 128 10.74 2.74 0.05
CA GLU A 128 12.01 2.42 -0.61
C GLU A 128 11.84 1.38 -1.71
N TRP A 129 11.06 0.33 -1.47
CA TRP A 129 10.80 -0.74 -2.43
C TRP A 129 9.92 -0.30 -3.60
N THR A 130 8.94 0.56 -3.34
CA THR A 130 7.93 0.95 -4.31
C THR A 130 7.60 2.44 -4.12
N PRO A 131 8.44 3.35 -4.65
CA PRO A 131 8.33 4.79 -4.37
C PRO A 131 6.97 5.42 -4.68
N ASN A 132 6.27 4.92 -5.69
CA ASN A 132 4.94 5.39 -6.10
C ASN A 132 3.77 4.65 -5.41
N PHE A 133 4.04 3.75 -4.46
CA PHE A 133 3.01 2.92 -3.80
C PHE A 133 1.86 3.74 -3.25
N TRP A 134 2.16 4.74 -2.42
CA TRP A 134 1.14 5.52 -1.71
C TRP A 134 0.21 6.26 -2.66
N ILE A 135 0.80 6.90 -3.68
CA ILE A 135 0.09 7.64 -4.72
C ILE A 135 -0.83 6.71 -5.50
N VAL A 136 -0.28 5.62 -6.05
CA VAL A 136 -1.05 4.71 -6.91
C VAL A 136 -2.17 4.03 -6.14
N VAL A 137 -1.91 3.60 -4.90
CA VAL A 137 -2.96 2.99 -4.08
C VAL A 137 -4.04 4.02 -3.75
N TYR A 138 -3.67 5.22 -3.31
CA TYR A 138 -4.63 6.30 -3.01
C TYR A 138 -5.47 6.72 -4.21
N GLU A 139 -4.89 6.88 -5.39
CA GLU A 139 -5.64 7.26 -6.59
C GLU A 139 -6.70 6.24 -6.99
N ARG A 140 -6.47 4.96 -6.65
CA ARG A 140 -7.41 3.86 -6.95
C ARG A 140 -8.45 3.66 -5.85
N THR A 141 -8.07 3.82 -4.59
CA THR A 141 -8.93 3.49 -3.45
C THR A 141 -9.58 4.71 -2.81
N GLY A 142 -9.03 5.91 -3.04
CA GLY A 142 -9.22 7.09 -2.20
C GLY A 142 -8.77 6.85 -0.77
N TRP A 143 -8.93 7.86 0.10
CA TRP A 143 -9.06 7.59 1.53
C TRP A 143 -10.42 6.94 1.74
N PRO A 144 -10.51 5.70 2.26
CA PRO A 144 -11.79 5.07 2.52
C PRO A 144 -12.58 5.99 3.45
N LYS A 145 -13.73 6.49 2.99
CA LYS A 145 -14.64 7.23 3.87
C LYS A 145 -14.95 6.29 5.01
N THR A 146 -14.59 6.67 6.24
CA THR A 146 -15.14 6.02 7.41
C THR A 146 -16.65 6.16 7.26
N ASN A 147 -17.35 5.07 6.97
CA ASN A 147 -18.78 5.00 7.17
C ASN A 147 -18.97 5.07 8.69
N LEU A 148 -18.86 6.27 9.25
CA LEU A 148 -19.49 6.56 10.51
C LEU A 148 -20.99 6.45 10.23
N PRO A 149 -21.72 5.57 10.93
CA PRO A 149 -23.17 5.54 10.81
C PRO A 149 -23.68 6.89 11.33
N GLY A 150 -24.00 7.82 10.44
CA GLY A 150 -24.47 9.14 10.85
C GLY A 150 -24.45 10.28 9.84
N SER A 151 -23.84 10.17 8.66
CA SER A 151 -23.91 11.25 7.66
C SER A 151 -25.05 11.00 6.65
N LEU A 152 -26.28 11.12 7.14
CA LEU A 152 -27.44 11.55 6.37
C LEU A 152 -27.83 12.93 6.90
N LEU A 153 -27.32 13.97 6.26
CA LEU A 153 -27.95 15.29 6.16
C LEU A 153 -27.60 15.87 4.78
#